data_AF-A0A1F2UHW1-F1
#
_entry.id   AF-A0A1F2UHW1-F1
#
_cell.length_a   1.000
_cell.length_b   1.000
_cell.length_c   1.000
_cell.angle_alpha   90.00
_cell.angle_beta   90.00
_cell.angle_gamma   90.00
#
_symmetry.space_group_name_H-M   'P 1'
#
loop_
_entity.id
_entity.type
_entity.pdbx_description
1 polymer ?
#
loop_
_entity_poly.entity_id
_entity_poly.type
_entity_poly.pdbx_seq_one_letter_code
_entity_poly.pdbx_strand_id
1 'polypeptide(L)'
;MTTTNSLAVRTVRDKRPEMINNFPAQKHPTVFESVTLDPKAQEKHPIQKIMSVPLLLEGKVIGAIQISRKGKSPTTAGADFTIRDLTTLVTTAGVLAKCLKKPPS
;
A
#
# COMPACT_ATOMS: atom_id res chain seq x y z
N MET A 1 7.82 1.77 -19.77
CA MET A 1 7.68 2.24 -18.37
C MET A 1 7.90 1.05 -17.45
N THR A 2 8.94 1.07 -16.60
CA THR A 2 9.30 -0.04 -15.72
C THR A 2 8.65 0.11 -14.34
N THR A 3 7.80 -0.85 -13.95
CA THR A 3 7.15 -0.96 -12.63
C THR A 3 8.12 -1.28 -11.49
N THR A 4 9.40 -1.46 -11.82
CA THR A 4 10.50 -1.95 -10.98
C THR A 4 10.73 -1.13 -9.70
N ASN A 5 10.28 0.13 -9.66
CA ASN A 5 10.46 1.03 -8.51
C ASN A 5 9.17 1.35 -7.73
N SER A 6 8.06 0.65 -7.99
CA SER A 6 6.84 0.86 -7.21
C SER A 6 6.97 0.31 -5.78
N LEU A 7 6.32 0.98 -4.81
CA LEU A 7 6.34 0.54 -3.40
C LEU A 7 5.84 -0.89 -3.25
N ALA A 8 4.79 -1.29 -3.97
CA ALA A 8 4.26 -2.65 -3.91
C ALA A 8 5.27 -3.70 -4.36
N VAL A 9 6.00 -3.43 -5.45
CA VAL A 9 7.07 -4.32 -5.95
C VAL A 9 8.19 -4.43 -4.92
N ARG A 10 8.58 -3.32 -4.28
CA ARG A 10 9.59 -3.33 -3.21
C ARG A 10 9.14 -4.15 -2.01
N THR A 11 7.92 -3.94 -1.52
CA THR A 11 7.33 -4.71 -0.41
C THR A 11 7.33 -6.22 -0.71
N VAL A 12 6.95 -6.61 -1.93
CA VAL A 12 6.93 -8.02 -2.36
C VAL A 12 8.34 -8.59 -2.45
N ARG A 13 9.28 -7.85 -3.06
CA ARG A 13 10.66 -8.29 -3.29
C ARG A 13 11.42 -8.44 -1.96
N ASP A 14 11.31 -7.44 -1.10
CA ASP A 14 12.09 -7.34 0.13
C ASP A 14 11.39 -8.08 1.30
N LYS A 15 10.15 -8.54 1.10
CA LYS A 15 9.30 -9.22 2.09
C LYS A 15 9.18 -8.45 3.41
N ARG A 16 9.26 -7.12 3.35
CA ARG A 16 9.36 -6.26 4.51
C ARG A 16 8.17 -5.29 4.56
N PRO A 17 7.50 -5.14 5.73
CA PRO A 17 6.50 -4.11 5.90
C PRO A 17 7.17 -2.72 5.95
N GLU A 18 6.53 -1.75 5.30
CA GLU A 18 7.00 -0.37 5.20
C GLU A 18 5.87 0.61 5.52
N MET A 19 6.23 1.75 6.11
CA MET A 19 5.32 2.84 6.44
C MET A 19 5.99 4.17 6.12
N ILE A 20 5.31 5.02 5.37
CA ILE A 20 5.82 6.31 4.90
C ILE A 20 4.76 7.37 5.18
N ASN A 21 5.01 8.24 6.15
CA ASN A 21 4.11 9.35 6.52
C ASN A 21 4.35 10.64 5.71
N ASN A 22 5.39 10.67 4.87
CA ASN A 22 5.70 11.77 3.97
C ASN A 22 5.88 11.24 2.54
N PHE A 23 4.83 10.61 2.01
CA PHE A 23 4.89 9.90 0.74
C PHE A 23 5.16 10.81 -0.47
N PRO A 24 4.58 12.02 -0.58
CA PRO A 24 4.85 12.93 -1.71
C PRO A 24 6.31 13.39 -1.82
N ALA A 25 7.04 13.43 -0.71
CA ALA A 25 8.45 13.83 -0.71
C ALA A 25 9.39 12.72 -1.20
N GLN A 26 8.93 11.47 -1.27
CA GLN A 26 9.73 10.37 -1.78
C GLN A 26 9.52 10.20 -3.29
N LYS A 27 10.62 10.10 -4.04
CA LYS A 27 10.62 9.83 -5.49
C LYS A 27 10.17 8.39 -5.76
N HIS A 28 8.89 8.10 -5.58
CA HIS A 28 8.28 6.89 -6.11
C HIS A 28 7.79 7.19 -7.53
N PRO A 29 8.02 6.32 -8.53
CA PRO A 29 7.28 6.37 -9.78
C PRO A 29 5.83 5.96 -9.49
N THR A 30 5.04 6.92 -8.99
CA THR A 30 3.65 6.73 -8.59
C THR A 30 2.77 6.72 -9.84
N VAL A 31 2.81 5.62 -10.59
CA VAL A 31 2.03 5.44 -11.83
C VAL A 31 0.50 5.39 -11.58
N PHE A 32 0.07 5.23 -10.32
CA PHE A 32 -1.33 4.97 -9.99
C PHE A 32 -2.23 6.20 -9.80
N GLU A 33 -1.71 7.43 -9.82
CA GLU A 33 -2.55 8.64 -9.74
C GLU A 33 -3.06 9.12 -11.12
N SER A 34 -2.54 8.55 -12.22
CA SER A 34 -2.73 9.08 -13.58
C SER A 34 -3.77 8.36 -14.43
N VAL A 35 -4.64 7.50 -13.89
CA VAL A 35 -5.73 6.90 -14.68
C VAL A 35 -7.05 7.57 -14.34
N THR A 36 -7.44 8.54 -15.17
CA THR A 36 -8.73 9.24 -15.10
C THR A 36 -9.81 8.35 -15.70
N LEU A 37 -10.50 7.56 -14.88
CA LEU A 37 -11.65 6.75 -15.33
C LEU A 37 -13.01 7.43 -15.09
N ASP A 38 -13.08 8.51 -14.30
CA ASP A 38 -14.33 9.24 -14.10
C ASP A 38 -14.07 10.71 -13.68
N PRO A 39 -14.61 11.73 -14.39
CA PRO A 39 -14.53 13.13 -13.99
C PRO A 39 -15.24 13.47 -12.68
N LYS A 40 -16.16 12.60 -12.20
CA LYS A 40 -16.92 12.77 -10.95
C LYS A 40 -16.34 11.98 -9.77
N ALA A 41 -15.28 11.21 -9.97
CA ALA A 41 -14.63 10.48 -8.89
C ALA A 41 -13.96 11.47 -7.91
N GLN A 42 -14.68 11.73 -6.81
CA GLN A 42 -14.21 12.06 -5.46
C GLN A 42 -12.86 12.77 -5.40
N GLU A 43 -12.87 14.07 -5.05
CA GLU A 43 -11.70 14.96 -4.97
C GLU A 43 -10.36 14.21 -4.98
N LYS A 44 -9.69 14.20 -6.14
CA LYS A 44 -8.43 13.47 -6.38
C LYS A 44 -7.28 14.05 -5.55
N HIS A 45 -7.32 13.83 -4.25
CA HIS A 45 -6.24 14.21 -3.37
C HIS A 45 -5.08 13.22 -3.51
N PRO A 46 -3.84 13.71 -3.58
CA PRO A 46 -2.68 12.83 -3.66
C PRO A 46 -2.53 11.99 -2.39
N ILE A 47 -1.85 10.86 -2.52
CA ILE A 47 -1.46 10.03 -1.38
C ILE A 47 -0.45 10.80 -0.55
N GLN A 48 -0.82 11.14 0.68
CA GLN A 48 0.07 11.82 1.63
C GLN A 48 0.86 10.80 2.47
N LYS A 49 0.22 9.67 2.80
CA LYS A 49 0.77 8.65 3.69
C LYS A 49 0.41 7.27 3.17
N ILE A 50 1.31 6.30 3.33
CA ILE A 50 1.06 4.93 2.90
C ILE A 50 1.70 3.92 3.85
N MET A 51 1.02 2.81 4.10
CA MET A 51 1.61 1.59 4.65
C MET A 51 1.52 0.49 3.59
N SER A 52 2.53 -0.35 3.54
CA SER A 52 2.55 -1.52 2.68
C SER A 52 3.06 -2.73 3.46
N VAL A 53 2.36 -3.85 3.36
CA VAL A 53 2.78 -5.11 3.97
C VAL A 53 2.70 -6.24 2.94
N PRO A 54 3.64 -7.20 2.95
CA PRO A 54 3.56 -8.37 2.08
C PRO A 54 2.45 -9.31 2.56
N LEU A 55 1.76 -9.94 1.60
CA LEU A 55 0.89 -11.08 1.87
C LEU A 55 1.70 -12.36 1.77
N LEU A 56 1.91 -13.03 2.91
CA LEU A 56 2.67 -14.26 3.01
C LEU A 56 1.74 -15.45 3.26
N LEU A 57 1.79 -16.44 2.38
CA LEU A 57 1.13 -17.73 2.53
C LEU A 57 2.21 -18.82 2.51
N GLU A 58 2.34 -19.57 3.61
CA GLU A 58 3.31 -20.68 3.71
C GLU A 58 4.75 -20.25 3.34
N GLY A 59 5.15 -19.03 3.74
CA GLY A 59 6.48 -18.46 3.45
C GLY A 59 6.64 -17.88 2.02
N LYS A 60 5.66 -18.07 1.15
CA LYS A 60 5.61 -17.51 -0.20
C LYS A 60 4.86 -16.18 -0.21
N VAL A 61 5.41 -15.18 -0.89
CA VAL A 61 4.70 -13.92 -1.13
C VAL A 61 3.68 -14.13 -2.24
N ILE A 62 2.42 -13.83 -1.96
CA ILE A 62 1.32 -13.92 -2.92
C ILE A 62 0.82 -12.55 -3.38
N GLY A 63 1.30 -11.47 -2.75
CA GLY A 63 0.95 -10.10 -3.09
C GLY A 63 1.39 -9.11 -2.00
N ALA A 64 0.80 -7.92 -2.01
CA ALA A 64 0.96 -6.92 -0.95
C ALA A 64 -0.37 -6.22 -0.67
N ILE A 65 -0.57 -5.79 0.56
CA ILE A 65 -1.65 -4.86 0.94
C ILE A 65 -1.04 -3.46 1.03
N GLN A 66 -1.77 -2.47 0.54
CA GLN A 66 -1.42 -1.05 0.69
C GLN A 66 -2.60 -0.28 1.25
N ILE A 67 -2.36 0.48 2.33
CA ILE A 67 -3.33 1.41 2.90
C ILE A 67 -2.79 2.82 2.70
N SER A 68 -3.56 3.66 2.01
CA SER A 68 -3.19 5.05 1.74
C SER A 68 -4.11 6.01 2.47
N ARG A 69 -3.55 7.15 2.91
CA ARG A 69 -4.31 8.32 3.34
C ARG A 69 -4.11 9.42 2.31
N LYS A 70 -5.22 9.92 1.77
CA LYS A 70 -5.24 10.96 0.74
C LYS A 70 -5.70 12.28 1.36
N GLY A 71 -5.11 13.39 0.93
CA GLY A 71 -5.48 14.73 1.37
C GLY A 71 -4.79 15.82 0.56
N LYS A 72 -5.32 17.05 0.59
CA LYS A 72 -4.73 18.22 -0.07
C LYS A 72 -3.33 18.53 0.47
N SER A 73 -3.08 18.16 1.72
CA SER A 73 -1.84 18.35 2.47
C SER A 73 -1.63 17.20 3.49
N PRO A 74 -0.42 17.01 4.02
CA PRO A 74 -0.17 16.01 5.06
C PRO A 74 -1.04 16.19 6.32
N THR A 75 -1.42 17.44 6.63
CA THR A 75 -2.27 17.80 7.77
C THR A 75 -3.74 17.46 7.55
N THR A 76 -4.19 17.43 6.29
CA THR A 76 -5.60 17.14 5.93
C THR A 76 -5.84 15.66 5.62
N ALA A 77 -4.79 14.85 5.48
CA ALA A 77 -4.89 13.41 5.26
C ALA A 77 -5.05 12.57 6.54
N GLY A 78 -5.30 13.21 7.69
CA GLY A 78 -5.42 12.54 9.00
C GLY A 78 -4.07 12.25 9.67
N ALA A 79 -4.08 11.56 10.80
CA ALA A 79 -2.90 11.30 11.63
C ALA A 79 -1.79 10.52 10.88
N ASP A 80 -0.60 10.50 11.44
CA ASP A 80 0.47 9.62 10.98
C ASP A 80 0.13 8.16 11.27
N PHE A 81 0.56 7.26 10.39
CA PHE A 81 0.59 5.85 10.71
C PHE A 81 1.64 5.60 11.79
N THR A 82 1.34 4.66 12.67
CA THR A 82 2.16 4.26 13.81
C THR A 82 2.67 2.83 13.65
N ILE A 83 3.65 2.45 14.49
CA ILE A 83 4.11 1.05 14.57
C ILE A 83 2.93 0.12 14.91
N ARG A 84 2.02 0.55 15.78
CA ARG A 84 0.83 -0.23 16.14
C ARG A 84 -0.06 -0.50 14.92
N ASP A 85 -0.27 0.50 14.07
CA ASP A 85 -1.04 0.34 12.83
C ASP A 85 -0.36 -0.66 11.89
N LEU A 86 0.96 -0.56 11.75
CA LEU A 86 1.75 -1.46 10.91
C LEU A 86 1.70 -2.90 11.42
N THR A 87 1.88 -3.11 12.73
CA THR A 87 1.77 -4.44 13.36
C THR A 87 0.37 -5.03 13.16
N THR A 88 -0.68 -4.22 13.37
CA THR A 88 -2.06 -4.65 13.16
C THR A 88 -2.28 -5.08 11.70
N LEU A 89 -1.75 -4.31 10.74
CA LEU A 89 -1.85 -4.63 9.33
C LEU A 89 -1.09 -5.91 8.97
N VAL A 90 0.09 -6.16 9.55
CA VAL A 90 0.83 -7.42 9.36
C VAL A 90 0.03 -8.62 9.88
N THR A 91 -0.57 -8.52 11.06
CA THR A 91 -1.41 -9.58 11.63
C THR A 91 -2.61 -9.86 10.72
N THR A 92 -3.31 -8.82 10.27
CA THR A 92 -4.44 -8.94 9.35
C THR A 92 -4.04 -9.56 8.02
N ALA A 93 -2.88 -9.18 7.47
CA ALA A 93 -2.36 -9.75 6.23
C ALA A 93 -2.10 -11.27 6.36
N GLY A 94 -1.59 -11.72 7.51
CA GLY A 94 -1.38 -13.15 7.79
C GLY A 94 -2.68 -13.96 7.85
N VAL A 95 -3.76 -13.36 8.34
CA VAL A 95 -5.10 -13.97 8.32
C VAL A 95 -5.65 -13.99 6.89
N LEU A 96 -5.62 -12.84 6.21
CA LEU A 96 -6.16 -12.69 4.85
C LEU A 96 -5.48 -13.62 3.85
N ALA A 97 -4.16 -13.80 3.95
CA ALA A 97 -3.41 -14.68 3.06
C ALA A 97 -3.94 -16.13 3.06
N LYS A 98 -4.43 -16.62 4.19
CA LYS A 98 -5.02 -17.98 4.31
C LYS A 98 -6.36 -18.08 3.57
N CYS A 99 -7.13 -16.99 3.54
CA CYS A 99 -8.43 -16.93 2.87
C CYS A 99 -8.29 -16.77 1.34
N LEU A 100 -7.18 -16.23 0.86
CA LEU A 100 -6.93 -16.02 -0.57
C LEU A 100 -6.41 -17.28 -1.29
N LYS A 101 -6.36 -18.43 -0.62
CA LYS A 101 -6.05 -19.72 -1.25
C LYS A 101 -7.14 -20.02 -2.28
N LYS A 102 -6.79 -19.96 -3.57
CA LYS A 102 -7.70 -20.33 -4.66
C LYS A 102 -8.21 -21.76 -4.37
N PRO A 103 -9.53 -22.03 -4.42
CA PRO A 103 -10.01 -23.40 -4.33
C PRO A 103 -9.38 -24.22 -5.46
N PRO A 104 -9.07 -25.51 -5.25
CA PRO A 104 -8.57 -26.36 -6.33
C PRO A 104 -9.57 -26.28 -7.49
N SER A 105 -9.06 -25.90 -8.66
CA SER A 105 -9.78 -25.89 -9.94
C SER A 105 -10.02 -27.29 -10.45
#